data_AF-A0A7Y3P979-F1
#
_entry.id   AF-A0A7Y3P979-F1
#
_cell.length_a   1.000
_cell.length_b   1.000
_cell.length_c   1.000
_cell.angle_alpha   90.00
_cell.angle_beta   90.00
_cell.angle_gamma   90.00
#
_symmetry.space_group_name_H-M   'P 1'
#
loop_
_entity.id
_entity.type
_entity.pdbx_description
1 polymer ?
#
loop_
_entity_poly.entity_id
_entity_poly.type
_entity_poly.pdbx_seq_one_letter_code
_entity_poly.pdbx_strand_id
1 'polypeptide(L)'
;MTNADERRAVLLIGHGSKDPEGNEEFESFARKAGVHHCLLEYAEPSIPTALRALAEQGVKRVAAIPYFLFAGAHVKRDIPREIAEERRKYPGMEIRLDRHLALEESLLEVLADRLGDVQDQAVLLVGRGSLEPEPIADMAELTRAFAKRCGLPVVEHCFIALAPPDLPSGIARCRKSGKTDVLVLPYFLFTGVLVKRIERISREHRALMRPHLGHHEELVRLVRRRAEELFAPGVQS
;
A
#
# COMPACT_ATOMS: atom_id res chain seq x y z
N MET A 1 17.84 -28.87 -19.08
CA MET A 1 17.04 -29.15 -17.87
C MET A 1 16.62 -27.80 -17.32
N THR A 2 15.43 -27.31 -17.71
CA THR A 2 14.95 -25.98 -17.26
C THR A 2 14.45 -26.09 -15.82
N ASN A 3 14.92 -25.16 -15.00
CA ASN A 3 14.70 -25.19 -13.55
C ASN A 3 13.21 -24.94 -13.28
N ALA A 4 12.58 -25.71 -12.40
CA ALA A 4 11.14 -25.61 -12.13
C ALA A 4 10.70 -24.24 -11.57
N ASP A 5 11.66 -23.41 -11.20
CA ASP A 5 11.49 -22.04 -10.71
C ASP A 5 11.33 -21.00 -11.84
N GLU A 6 11.84 -21.26 -13.05
CA GLU A 6 11.81 -20.32 -14.20
C GLU A 6 10.42 -20.13 -14.81
N ARG A 7 9.39 -20.83 -14.31
CA ARG A 7 8.00 -20.73 -14.78
C ARG A 7 7.08 -20.02 -13.80
N ARG A 8 7.63 -19.35 -12.79
CA ARG A 8 6.90 -18.56 -11.79
C ARG A 8 7.13 -17.07 -12.02
N ALA A 9 6.10 -16.27 -11.79
CA ALA A 9 6.22 -14.81 -11.75
C ALA A 9 5.38 -14.22 -10.64
N VAL A 10 5.87 -13.16 -10.02
CA VAL A 10 5.10 -12.34 -9.07
C VAL A 10 4.64 -11.09 -9.82
N LEU A 11 3.35 -10.77 -9.71
CA LEU A 11 2.73 -9.58 -10.29
C LEU A 11 2.15 -8.71 -9.18
N LEU A 12 2.76 -7.57 -8.91
CA LEU A 12 2.18 -6.55 -8.04
C LEU A 12 1.13 -5.74 -8.80
N ILE A 13 -0.04 -5.59 -8.21
CA ILE A 13 -1.13 -4.78 -8.78
C ILE A 13 -1.23 -3.49 -7.97
N GLY A 14 -0.77 -2.38 -8.55
CA GLY A 14 -0.91 -1.04 -7.97
C GLY A 14 -2.21 -0.36 -8.41
N HIS A 15 -2.62 0.70 -7.72
CA HIS A 15 -3.78 1.49 -8.17
C HIS A 15 -3.47 2.28 -9.44
N GLY A 16 -2.25 2.84 -9.51
CA GLY A 16 -1.84 3.83 -10.50
C GLY A 16 -2.15 5.25 -10.05
N SER A 17 -1.40 6.19 -10.61
CA SER A 17 -1.42 7.60 -10.26
C SER A 17 -1.51 8.46 -11.51
N LYS A 18 -2.23 9.58 -11.41
CA LYS A 18 -2.21 10.65 -12.43
C LYS A 18 -0.90 11.44 -12.43
N ASP A 19 -0.14 11.36 -11.34
CA ASP A 19 1.19 11.92 -11.21
C ASP A 19 2.23 10.85 -11.62
N PRO A 20 2.99 11.06 -12.71
CA PRO A 20 3.96 10.10 -13.23
C PRO A 20 4.99 9.65 -12.19
N GLU A 21 5.41 10.54 -11.29
CA GLU A 21 6.41 10.24 -10.26
C GLU A 21 5.91 9.12 -9.32
N GLY A 22 4.61 9.06 -9.05
CA GLY A 22 4.03 7.99 -8.24
C GLY A 22 4.07 6.62 -8.95
N ASN A 23 3.92 6.61 -10.28
CA ASN A 23 4.03 5.38 -11.06
C ASN A 23 5.50 4.93 -11.18
N GLU A 24 6.42 5.87 -11.38
CA GLU A 24 7.87 5.62 -11.41
C GLU A 24 8.36 5.06 -10.07
N GLU A 25 7.86 5.58 -8.95
CA GLU A 25 8.23 5.09 -7.62
C GLU A 25 7.75 3.64 -7.40
N PHE A 26 6.52 3.32 -7.82
CA PHE A 26 5.98 1.96 -7.76
C PHE A 26 6.74 1.00 -8.69
N GLU A 27 7.04 1.40 -9.92
CA GLU A 27 7.83 0.60 -10.84
C GLU A 27 9.24 0.34 -10.27
N SER A 28 9.88 1.37 -9.72
CA SER A 28 11.17 1.24 -9.04
C SER A 28 11.11 0.27 -7.87
N PHE A 29 10.01 0.28 -7.09
CA PHE A 29 9.77 -0.69 -6.04
C PHE A 29 9.62 -2.11 -6.56
N ALA A 30 8.83 -2.32 -7.61
CA ALA A 30 8.67 -3.64 -8.22
C ALA A 30 10.01 -4.16 -8.74
N ARG A 31 10.83 -3.30 -9.36
CA ARG A 31 12.18 -3.62 -9.82
C ARG A 31 13.10 -4.02 -8.66
N LYS A 32 13.07 -3.25 -7.55
CA LYS A 32 13.82 -3.55 -6.33
C LYS A 32 13.41 -4.88 -5.70
N ALA A 33 12.11 -5.18 -5.70
CA ALA A 33 11.59 -6.45 -5.19
C ALA A 33 11.90 -7.64 -6.12
N GLY A 34 12.21 -7.39 -7.40
CA GLY A 34 12.47 -8.41 -8.41
C GLY A 34 11.17 -9.02 -8.95
N VAL A 35 10.11 -8.20 -9.08
CA VAL A 35 8.76 -8.64 -9.46
C VAL A 35 8.21 -7.83 -10.62
N HIS A 36 7.23 -8.40 -11.33
CA HIS A 36 6.47 -7.67 -12.35
C HIS A 36 5.45 -6.76 -11.68
N HIS A 37 4.98 -5.74 -12.41
CA HIS A 37 3.94 -4.84 -11.93
C HIS A 37 2.88 -4.61 -13.01
N CYS A 38 1.69 -4.22 -12.55
CA CYS A 38 0.64 -3.64 -13.37
C CYS A 38 -0.16 -2.63 -12.55
N LEU A 39 -0.98 -1.85 -13.22
CA LEU A 39 -1.78 -0.78 -12.64
C LEU A 39 -3.25 -1.00 -12.97
N LEU A 40 -4.11 -0.75 -11.98
CA LEU A 40 -5.55 -0.85 -12.12
C LEU A 40 -6.12 0.32 -12.93
N GLU A 41 -5.58 1.53 -12.72
CA GLU A 41 -6.04 2.77 -13.36
C GLU A 41 -4.86 3.66 -13.77
N TYR A 42 -5.15 4.66 -14.60
CA TYR A 42 -4.29 5.81 -14.95
C TYR A 42 -2.99 5.56 -15.71
N ALA A 43 -2.42 4.36 -15.68
CA ALA A 43 -1.18 4.04 -16.38
C ALA A 43 -1.10 2.56 -16.76
N GLU A 44 -0.14 2.25 -17.62
CA GLU A 44 0.16 0.91 -18.13
C GLU A 44 1.40 0.34 -17.43
N PRO A 45 1.60 -0.99 -17.43
CA PRO A 45 0.72 -1.99 -18.02
C PRO A 45 -0.54 -2.26 -17.17
N SER A 46 -1.69 -2.45 -17.81
CA SER A 46 -2.90 -2.96 -17.17
C SER A 46 -2.77 -4.45 -16.79
N ILE A 47 -3.69 -4.97 -15.94
CA ILE A 47 -3.70 -6.37 -15.53
C ILE A 47 -3.70 -7.33 -16.75
N PRO A 48 -4.57 -7.15 -17.78
CA PRO A 48 -4.55 -8.00 -18.97
C PRO A 48 -3.25 -7.89 -19.77
N THR A 49 -2.70 -6.68 -19.93
CA THR A 49 -1.44 -6.46 -20.65
C THR A 49 -0.27 -7.18 -19.98
N ALA A 50 -0.15 -7.07 -18.67
CA ALA A 50 0.93 -7.71 -17.92
C ALA A 50 0.80 -9.24 -17.95
N LEU A 51 -0.41 -9.79 -17.76
CA LEU A 51 -0.63 -11.24 -17.79
C LEU A 51 -0.42 -11.83 -19.18
N ARG A 52 -0.78 -11.11 -20.25
CA ARG A 52 -0.45 -11.51 -21.63
C ARG A 52 1.06 -11.63 -21.82
N ALA A 53 1.82 -10.62 -21.40
CA ALA A 53 3.28 -10.63 -21.53
C ALA A 53 3.92 -11.80 -20.76
N LEU A 54 3.42 -12.12 -19.56
CA LEU A 54 3.88 -13.28 -18.80
C LEU A 54 3.55 -14.61 -19.49
N ALA A 55 2.36 -14.73 -20.08
CA ALA A 55 1.96 -15.91 -20.83
C ALA A 55 2.83 -16.11 -22.09
N GLU A 56 3.15 -15.03 -22.82
CA GLU A 56 4.06 -15.03 -23.97
C GLU A 56 5.49 -15.44 -23.59
N GLN A 57 5.93 -15.12 -22.37
CA GLN A 57 7.21 -15.58 -21.80
C GLN A 57 7.18 -17.04 -21.32
N GLY A 58 6.03 -17.72 -21.40
CA GLY A 58 5.89 -19.12 -21.01
C GLY A 58 5.72 -19.36 -19.51
N VAL A 59 5.43 -18.31 -18.73
CA VAL A 59 5.11 -18.42 -17.30
C VAL A 59 3.92 -19.35 -17.09
N LYS A 60 3.99 -20.20 -16.07
CA LYS A 60 2.95 -21.18 -15.73
C LYS A 60 2.26 -20.93 -14.42
N ARG A 61 2.88 -20.16 -13.52
CA ARG A 61 2.32 -19.82 -12.22
C ARG A 61 2.54 -18.34 -11.92
N VAL A 62 1.48 -17.62 -11.61
CA VAL A 62 1.52 -16.20 -11.26
C VAL A 62 0.98 -16.01 -9.85
N ALA A 63 1.77 -15.37 -8.99
CA ALA A 63 1.32 -14.83 -7.72
C ALA A 63 0.93 -13.36 -7.94
N ALA A 64 -0.37 -13.08 -8.05
CA ALA A 64 -0.91 -11.74 -8.23
C ALA A 64 -1.23 -11.13 -6.85
N ILE A 65 -0.53 -10.06 -6.47
CA ILE A 65 -0.62 -9.45 -5.14
C ILE A 65 -1.16 -8.01 -5.29
N PRO A 66 -2.41 -7.74 -4.85
CA PRO A 66 -2.92 -6.38 -4.76
C PRO A 66 -2.12 -5.56 -3.75
N TYR A 67 -1.39 -4.56 -4.24
CA TYR A 67 -0.50 -3.74 -3.43
C TYR A 67 -1.23 -2.48 -2.92
N PHE A 68 -2.22 -2.70 -2.07
CA PHE A 68 -3.09 -1.69 -1.47
C PHE A 68 -3.06 -1.81 0.06
N LEU A 69 -2.88 -0.69 0.77
CA LEU A 69 -2.89 -0.66 2.24
C LEU A 69 -4.25 -1.06 2.79
N PHE A 70 -5.29 -0.36 2.34
CA PHE A 70 -6.70 -0.71 2.57
C PHE A 70 -7.41 -0.78 1.24
N ALA A 71 -8.33 -1.73 1.09
CA ALA A 71 -9.10 -1.90 -0.15
C ALA A 71 -10.56 -1.51 0.07
N GLY A 72 -11.04 -0.50 -0.65
CA GLY A 72 -12.47 -0.20 -0.75
C GLY A 72 -13.21 -1.24 -1.61
N ALA A 73 -14.54 -1.18 -1.59
CA ALA A 73 -15.41 -2.12 -2.31
C ALA A 73 -15.07 -2.26 -3.81
N HIS A 74 -14.68 -1.17 -4.46
CA HIS A 74 -14.23 -1.17 -5.86
C HIS A 74 -13.06 -2.11 -6.09
N VAL A 75 -11.94 -1.91 -5.37
CA VAL A 75 -10.74 -2.76 -5.49
C VAL A 75 -11.04 -4.23 -5.15
N LYS A 76 -11.85 -4.46 -4.10
CA LYS A 76 -12.25 -5.81 -3.66
C LYS A 76 -13.12 -6.56 -4.67
N ARG A 77 -13.74 -5.88 -5.62
CA ARG A 77 -14.57 -6.49 -6.67
C ARG A 77 -13.86 -6.51 -8.02
N ASP A 78 -13.24 -5.40 -8.39
CA ASP A 78 -12.77 -5.17 -9.74
C ASP A 78 -11.51 -6.03 -10.04
N ILE A 79 -10.56 -6.13 -9.10
CA ILE A 79 -9.38 -7.00 -9.28
C ILE A 79 -9.75 -8.48 -9.38
N PRO A 80 -10.54 -9.08 -8.44
CA PRO A 80 -10.94 -10.48 -8.58
C PRO A 80 -11.71 -10.77 -9.87
N ARG A 81 -12.53 -9.82 -10.33
CA ARG A 81 -13.25 -9.95 -11.59
C ARG A 81 -12.29 -10.01 -12.78
N GLU A 82 -11.37 -9.07 -12.89
CA GLU A 82 -10.39 -9.07 -13.98
C GLU A 82 -9.53 -10.33 -13.97
N ILE A 83 -9.04 -10.74 -12.80
CA ILE A 83 -8.26 -11.99 -12.68
C ILE A 83 -9.07 -13.22 -13.10
N ALA A 84 -10.37 -13.27 -12.78
CA ALA A 84 -11.24 -14.36 -13.22
C ALA A 84 -11.42 -14.40 -14.75
N GLU A 85 -11.49 -13.24 -15.40
CA GLU A 85 -11.55 -13.14 -16.86
C GLU A 85 -10.22 -13.60 -17.50
N GLU A 86 -9.08 -13.20 -16.94
CA GLU A 86 -7.75 -13.60 -17.45
C GLU A 86 -7.44 -15.09 -17.25
N ARG A 87 -7.90 -15.70 -16.13
CA ARG A 87 -7.81 -17.15 -15.91
C ARG A 87 -8.50 -17.96 -17.02
N ARG A 88 -9.60 -17.45 -17.58
CA ARG A 88 -10.30 -18.10 -18.70
C ARG A 88 -9.52 -18.00 -20.02
N LYS A 89 -8.80 -16.90 -20.23
CA LYS A 89 -7.97 -16.67 -21.42
C LYS A 89 -6.70 -17.52 -21.42
N TYR A 90 -6.14 -17.81 -20.24
CA TYR A 90 -4.88 -18.53 -20.08
C TYR A 90 -5.01 -19.80 -19.21
N PRO A 91 -5.76 -20.83 -19.65
CA PRO A 91 -6.02 -22.03 -18.84
C PRO A 91 -4.76 -22.85 -18.49
N GLY A 92 -3.66 -22.65 -19.23
CA GLY A 92 -2.36 -23.26 -18.95
C GLY A 92 -1.45 -22.47 -18.01
N MET A 93 -1.93 -21.34 -17.47
CA MET A 93 -1.23 -20.48 -16.50
C MET A 93 -2.08 -20.37 -15.24
N GLU A 94 -1.59 -20.93 -14.15
CA GLU A 94 -2.23 -20.83 -12.83
C GLU A 94 -2.00 -19.42 -12.26
N ILE A 95 -3.06 -18.62 -12.13
CA ILE A 95 -2.99 -17.29 -11.54
C ILE A 95 -3.60 -17.36 -10.14
N ARG A 96 -2.79 -17.20 -9.09
CA ARG A 96 -3.25 -17.14 -7.69
C ARG A 96 -3.31 -15.68 -7.25
N LEU A 97 -4.47 -15.26 -6.78
CA LEU A 97 -4.70 -13.89 -6.33
C LEU A 97 -4.62 -13.86 -4.80
N ASP A 98 -3.81 -12.97 -4.27
CA ASP A 98 -3.73 -12.68 -2.84
C ASP A 98 -4.82 -11.71 -2.38
N ARG A 99 -4.98 -11.57 -1.07
CA ARG A 99 -5.62 -10.41 -0.45
C ARG A 99 -4.75 -9.16 -0.62
N HIS A 100 -5.34 -7.99 -0.44
CA HIS A 100 -4.57 -6.74 -0.27
C HIS A 100 -3.70 -6.77 1.00
N LEU A 101 -2.84 -5.77 1.21
CA LEU A 101 -1.91 -5.80 2.34
C LEU A 101 -2.64 -5.81 3.68
N ALA A 102 -3.68 -4.98 3.84
CA ALA A 102 -4.44 -4.81 5.08
C ALA A 102 -3.53 -4.39 6.24
N LEU A 103 -3.96 -4.62 7.49
CA LEU A 103 -3.13 -4.41 8.66
C LEU A 103 -2.11 -5.56 8.79
N GLU A 104 -0.83 -5.26 8.65
CA GLU A 104 0.28 -6.23 8.76
C GLU A 104 1.33 -5.68 9.73
N GLU A 105 1.99 -6.56 10.50
CA GLU A 105 3.04 -6.16 11.44
C GLU A 105 4.19 -5.43 10.74
N SER A 106 4.54 -5.87 9.52
CA SER A 106 5.56 -5.21 8.69
C SER A 106 5.21 -3.75 8.37
N LEU A 107 3.92 -3.39 8.27
CA LEU A 107 3.50 -1.99 8.05
C LEU A 107 3.64 -1.14 9.30
N LEU A 108 3.37 -1.71 10.49
CA LEU A 108 3.61 -1.06 11.77
C LEU A 108 5.11 -0.84 12.01
N GLU A 109 5.95 -1.79 11.61
CA GLU A 109 7.41 -1.65 11.65
C GLU A 109 7.91 -0.54 10.74
N VAL A 110 7.45 -0.52 9.48
CA VAL A 110 7.81 0.56 8.54
C VAL A 110 7.37 1.93 9.06
N LEU A 111 6.16 2.03 9.63
CA LEU A 111 5.69 3.27 10.24
C LEU A 111 6.55 3.70 11.43
N ALA A 112 7.01 2.76 12.26
CA ALA A 112 7.88 3.06 13.40
C ALA A 112 9.25 3.55 12.94
N ASP A 113 9.80 2.96 11.88
CA ASP A 113 11.06 3.40 11.29
C ASP A 113 10.91 4.80 10.64
N ARG A 114 9.77 5.08 10.01
CA ARG A 114 9.47 6.40 9.41
C ARG A 114 9.23 7.48 10.46
N LEU A 115 8.72 7.10 11.63
CA LEU A 115 8.52 8.00 12.75
C LEU A 115 9.87 8.56 13.24
N GLY A 116 10.87 7.68 13.36
CA GLY A 116 12.18 8.01 13.93
C GLY A 116 12.08 8.45 15.40
N ASP A 117 13.05 9.23 15.86
CA ASP A 117 13.03 9.73 17.23
C ASP A 117 11.86 10.68 17.46
N VAL A 118 11.02 10.34 18.45
CA VAL A 118 9.96 11.19 18.98
C VAL A 118 10.35 11.60 20.39
N GLN A 119 10.24 12.90 20.65
CA GLN A 119 10.40 13.45 21.98
C GLN A 119 9.02 13.79 22.52
N ASP A 120 8.59 15.03 22.32
CA ASP A 120 7.38 15.56 22.91
C ASP A 120 6.24 15.78 21.90
N GLN A 121 6.46 15.44 20.63
CA GLN A 121 5.50 15.74 19.55
C GLN A 121 4.26 14.85 19.59
N ALA A 122 3.13 15.39 19.14
CA ALA A 122 1.96 14.58 18.79
C ALA A 122 2.16 13.95 17.40
N VAL A 123 1.69 12.73 17.21
CA VAL A 123 1.78 12.02 15.93
C VAL A 123 0.43 11.98 15.24
N LEU A 124 0.41 12.30 13.94
CA LEU A 124 -0.78 12.31 13.11
C LEU A 124 -0.56 11.40 11.89
N LEU A 125 -1.24 10.26 11.87
CA LEU A 125 -1.28 9.38 10.70
C LEU A 125 -2.28 9.93 9.68
N VAL A 126 -1.88 9.99 8.40
CA VAL A 126 -2.72 10.52 7.33
C VAL A 126 -3.00 9.44 6.30
N GLY A 127 -4.26 9.02 6.22
CA GLY A 127 -4.74 8.09 5.19
C GLY A 127 -5.36 8.81 4.00
N ARG A 128 -5.67 8.06 2.94
CA ARG A 128 -6.46 8.57 1.80
C ARG A 128 -7.89 8.94 2.21
N GLY A 129 -8.50 8.13 3.08
CA GLY A 129 -9.93 8.13 3.37
C GLY A 129 -10.73 7.33 2.35
N SER A 130 -12.00 7.09 2.68
CA SER A 130 -12.89 6.19 1.96
C SER A 130 -14.35 6.60 2.20
N LEU A 131 -15.20 6.40 1.19
CA LEU A 131 -16.65 6.50 1.36
C LEU A 131 -17.24 5.24 2.03
N GLU A 132 -16.50 4.13 1.98
CA GLU A 132 -16.83 2.89 2.66
C GLU A 132 -16.36 2.92 4.13
N PRO A 133 -17.15 2.39 5.09
CA PRO A 133 -16.83 2.44 6.51
C PRO A 133 -15.64 1.56 6.90
N GLU A 134 -15.37 0.47 6.19
CA GLU A 134 -14.36 -0.51 6.57
C GLU A 134 -12.92 0.06 6.52
N PRO A 135 -12.42 0.69 5.43
CA PRO A 135 -11.11 1.33 5.44
C PRO A 135 -10.95 2.46 6.49
N ILE A 136 -12.05 3.07 6.92
CA ILE A 136 -12.04 4.08 8.00
C ILE A 136 -11.82 3.40 9.35
N ALA A 137 -12.50 2.27 9.58
CA ALA A 137 -12.31 1.45 10.77
C ALA A 137 -10.89 0.86 10.82
N ASP A 138 -10.37 0.37 9.69
CA ASP A 138 -9.01 -0.18 9.58
C ASP A 138 -7.95 0.89 9.92
N MET A 139 -8.14 2.14 9.47
CA MET A 139 -7.25 3.26 9.84
C MET A 139 -7.28 3.53 11.35
N ALA A 140 -8.46 3.49 11.97
CA ALA A 140 -8.58 3.68 13.41
C ALA A 140 -7.92 2.53 14.19
N GLU A 141 -8.02 1.29 13.70
CA GLU A 141 -7.34 0.13 14.28
C GLU A 141 -5.82 0.22 14.15
N LEU A 142 -5.31 0.51 12.94
CA LEU A 142 -3.89 0.78 12.68
C LEU A 142 -3.36 1.83 13.65
N THR A 143 -4.10 2.93 13.83
CA THR A 143 -3.70 4.03 14.72
C THR A 143 -3.52 3.56 16.16
N ARG A 144 -4.46 2.75 16.68
CA ARG A 144 -4.38 2.19 18.04
C ARG A 144 -3.22 1.20 18.17
N ALA A 145 -3.04 0.32 17.18
CA ALA A 145 -1.95 -0.66 17.17
C ALA A 145 -0.58 0.04 17.12
N PHE A 146 -0.43 1.05 16.27
CA PHE A 146 0.78 1.84 16.14
C PHE A 146 1.12 2.63 17.40
N ALA A 147 0.12 3.29 18.01
CA ALA A 147 0.29 4.01 19.27
C ALA A 147 0.78 3.09 20.39
N LYS A 148 0.16 1.92 20.51
CA LYS A 148 0.54 0.91 21.50
C LYS A 148 1.96 0.39 21.27
N ARG A 149 2.33 0.09 20.02
CA ARG A 149 3.67 -0.40 19.64
C ARG A 149 4.76 0.59 20.02
N CYS A 150 4.54 1.88 19.75
CA CYS A 150 5.56 2.91 19.95
C CYS A 150 5.53 3.54 21.36
N GLY A 151 4.56 3.16 22.21
CA GLY A 151 4.41 3.74 23.55
C GLY A 151 4.08 5.24 23.55
N LEU A 152 3.42 5.73 22.49
CA LEU A 152 3.19 7.15 22.27
C LEU A 152 1.93 7.64 23.00
N PRO A 153 1.99 8.78 23.71
CA PRO A 153 0.86 9.28 24.48
C PRO A 153 -0.23 9.94 23.61
N VAL A 154 0.14 10.46 22.43
CA VAL A 154 -0.79 11.16 21.52
C VAL A 154 -0.54 10.71 20.09
N VAL A 155 -1.41 9.84 19.60
CA VAL A 155 -1.46 9.44 18.20
C VAL A 155 -2.89 9.58 17.68
N GLU A 156 -3.05 10.42 16.67
CA GLU A 156 -4.32 10.67 15.99
C GLU A 156 -4.25 10.19 14.55
N HIS A 157 -5.41 10.13 13.89
CA HIS A 157 -5.47 9.97 12.45
C HIS A 157 -6.42 10.96 11.81
N CYS A 158 -6.17 11.22 10.53
CA CYS A 158 -7.04 12.01 9.66
C CYS A 158 -6.95 11.49 8.23
N PHE A 159 -7.73 12.10 7.34
CA PHE A 159 -7.76 11.73 5.94
C PHE A 159 -7.48 12.95 5.06
N ILE A 160 -6.75 12.73 3.97
CA ILE A 160 -6.48 13.78 2.99
C ILE A 160 -7.62 13.93 1.98
N ALA A 161 -8.49 12.92 1.87
CA ALA A 161 -9.65 12.91 0.99
C ALA A 161 -10.80 12.06 1.57
N LEU A 162 -11.99 12.18 0.99
CA LEU A 162 -13.13 11.25 1.11
C LEU A 162 -13.76 11.02 2.50
N ALA A 163 -13.11 11.37 3.60
CA ALA A 163 -13.64 11.20 4.95
C ALA A 163 -13.12 12.28 5.92
N PRO A 164 -13.88 12.62 6.97
CA PRO A 164 -13.40 13.43 8.08
C PRO A 164 -12.69 12.57 9.16
N PRO A 165 -11.84 13.17 10.02
CA PRO A 165 -11.38 14.57 9.97
C PRO A 165 -10.39 14.80 8.83
N ASP A 166 -10.37 16.03 8.29
CA ASP A 166 -9.35 16.43 7.31
C ASP A 166 -7.99 16.71 7.99
N LEU A 167 -6.93 16.86 7.18
CA LEU A 167 -5.58 17.10 7.68
C LEU A 167 -5.46 18.36 8.57
N PRO A 168 -5.96 19.55 8.18
CA PRO A 168 -5.97 20.71 9.07
C PRO A 168 -6.67 20.46 10.41
N SER A 169 -7.82 19.78 10.40
CA SER A 169 -8.55 19.42 11.62
C SER A 169 -7.80 18.42 12.48
N GLY A 170 -7.12 17.44 11.87
CA GLY A 170 -6.25 16.49 12.55
C GLY A 170 -5.10 17.19 13.28
N ILE A 171 -4.41 18.11 12.58
CA ILE A 171 -3.32 18.92 13.17
C ILE A 171 -3.85 19.76 14.34
N ALA A 172 -5.03 20.37 14.19
CA ALA A 172 -5.66 21.15 15.25
C ALA A 172 -6.03 20.29 16.47
N ARG A 173 -6.48 19.03 16.26
CA ARG A 173 -6.75 18.08 17.35
C ARG A 173 -5.49 17.68 18.09
N CYS A 174 -4.42 17.35 17.38
CA CYS A 174 -3.11 17.09 17.98
C CYS A 174 -2.63 18.27 18.84
N ARG A 175 -2.84 19.51 18.39
CA ARG A 175 -2.46 20.69 19.18
C ARG A 175 -3.28 20.89 20.46
N LYS A 176 -4.54 20.47 20.44
CA LYS A 176 -5.42 20.53 21.62
C LYS A 176 -5.04 19.51 22.70
N SER A 177 -4.23 18.50 22.39
CA SER A 177 -3.72 17.55 23.38
C SER A 177 -2.57 18.10 24.24
N GLY A 178 -2.25 19.39 24.11
CA GLY A 178 -1.16 20.06 24.84
C GLY A 178 0.20 20.00 24.15
N LYS A 179 0.32 19.38 22.97
CA LYS A 179 1.56 19.34 22.18
C LYS A 179 1.56 20.42 21.12
N THR A 180 2.59 21.26 21.04
CA THR A 180 2.66 22.30 20.00
C THR A 180 3.17 21.78 18.67
N ASP A 181 4.03 20.76 18.73
CA ASP A 181 4.69 20.15 17.58
C ASP A 181 3.94 18.89 17.13
N VAL A 182 3.67 18.81 15.83
CA VAL A 182 2.93 17.70 15.21
C VAL A 182 3.81 17.04 14.15
N LEU A 183 4.04 15.74 14.30
CA LEU A 183 4.66 14.87 13.31
C LEU A 183 3.59 14.24 12.44
N VAL A 184 3.62 14.55 11.14
CA VAL A 184 2.69 14.00 10.16
C VAL A 184 3.32 12.80 9.47
N LEU A 185 2.66 11.66 9.54
CA LEU A 185 3.06 10.40 8.92
C LEU A 185 2.06 10.01 7.82
N PRO A 186 2.42 10.18 6.54
CA PRO A 186 1.58 9.73 5.44
C PRO A 186 1.54 8.19 5.39
N TYR A 187 0.36 7.61 5.58
CA TYR A 187 0.14 6.19 5.38
C TYR A 187 -0.17 5.91 3.90
N PHE A 188 0.87 6.03 3.09
CA PHE A 188 0.85 5.86 1.63
C PHE A 188 2.05 5.02 1.19
N LEU A 189 1.84 4.15 0.20
CA LEU A 189 2.92 3.31 -0.32
C LEU A 189 3.92 4.11 -1.16
N PHE A 190 3.44 5.05 -1.97
CA PHE A 190 4.25 5.86 -2.88
C PHE A 190 3.76 7.31 -2.91
N THR A 191 4.60 8.17 -3.47
CA THR A 191 4.30 9.57 -3.75
C THR A 191 3.18 9.72 -4.79
N GLY A 192 2.82 10.97 -5.07
CA GLY A 192 1.86 11.34 -6.07
C GLY A 192 1.02 12.54 -5.62
N VAL A 193 -0.10 12.78 -6.31
CA VAL A 193 -0.97 13.94 -6.09
C VAL A 193 -1.35 14.13 -4.61
N LEU A 194 -1.69 13.04 -3.90
CA LEU A 194 -2.16 13.12 -2.52
C LEU A 194 -1.02 13.34 -1.53
N VAL A 195 0.12 12.66 -1.69
CA VAL A 195 1.28 12.86 -0.80
C VAL A 195 1.83 14.27 -0.94
N LYS A 196 1.95 14.80 -2.18
CA LYS A 196 2.32 16.20 -2.43
C LYS A 196 1.33 17.18 -1.81
N ARG A 197 0.03 16.86 -1.81
CA ARG A 197 -0.99 17.66 -1.12
C ARG A 197 -0.80 17.64 0.40
N ILE A 198 -0.50 16.49 1.00
CA ILE A 198 -0.19 16.37 2.44
C ILE A 198 1.01 17.24 2.77
N GLU A 199 2.08 17.13 2.01
CA GLU A 199 3.31 17.91 2.22
C GLU A 199 3.04 19.42 2.21
N ARG A 200 2.31 19.90 1.20
CA ARG A 200 1.93 21.32 1.10
C ARG A 200 1.13 21.78 2.32
N ILE A 201 0.08 21.04 2.70
CA ILE A 201 -0.77 21.42 3.83
C ILE A 201 -0.01 21.35 5.15
N SER A 202 0.83 20.34 5.37
CA SER A 202 1.68 20.22 6.56
C SER A 202 2.62 21.42 6.68
N ARG A 203 3.25 21.86 5.57
CA ARG A 203 4.10 23.05 5.55
C ARG A 203 3.33 24.31 5.91
N GLU A 204 2.15 24.52 5.31
CA GLU A 204 1.27 25.66 5.60
C GLU A 204 0.87 25.73 7.09
N HIS A 205 0.70 24.57 7.73
CA HIS A 205 0.29 24.46 9.12
C HIS A 205 1.45 24.31 10.10
N ARG A 206 2.71 24.41 9.65
CA ARG A 206 3.93 24.21 10.47
C ARG A 206 3.92 22.85 11.20
N ALA A 207 3.53 21.80 10.49
CA ALA A 207 3.65 20.42 10.96
C ALA A 207 4.80 19.74 10.21
N LEU A 208 5.61 18.96 10.92
CA LEU A 208 6.77 18.28 10.33
C LEU A 208 6.30 16.97 9.71
N MET A 209 6.38 16.86 8.39
CA MET A 209 6.05 15.64 7.68
C MET A 209 7.26 14.69 7.61
N ARG A 210 7.02 13.42 7.93
CA ARG A 210 7.94 12.32 7.68
C ARG A 210 7.69 11.71 6.30
N PRO A 211 8.67 10.97 5.71
CA PRO A 211 8.45 10.29 4.45
C PRO A 211 7.31 9.28 4.53
N HIS A 212 6.65 9.03 3.39
CA HIS A 212 5.70 7.92 3.23
C HIS A 212 6.43 6.56 3.26
N LEU A 213 5.69 5.45 3.16
CA LEU A 213 6.26 4.11 3.38
C LEU A 213 7.35 3.78 2.34
N GLY A 214 7.11 4.04 1.06
CA GLY A 214 8.10 4.00 -0.01
C GLY A 214 8.78 2.63 -0.19
N HIS A 215 10.08 2.64 -0.49
CA HIS A 215 10.88 1.44 -0.77
C HIS A 215 11.43 0.70 0.46
N HIS A 216 10.72 0.72 1.58
CA HIS A 216 11.21 0.09 2.81
C HIS A 216 11.52 -1.41 2.61
N GLU A 217 12.63 -1.90 3.17
CA GLU A 217 13.06 -3.30 3.00
C GLU A 217 12.03 -4.30 3.53
N GLU A 218 11.36 -3.96 4.64
CA GLU A 218 10.29 -4.81 5.19
C GLU A 218 9.10 -4.97 4.24
N LEU A 219 8.84 -3.99 3.36
CA LEU A 219 7.82 -4.14 2.33
C LEU A 219 8.27 -5.06 1.20
N VAL A 220 9.56 -5.03 0.83
CA VAL A 220 10.13 -5.98 -0.13
C VAL A 220 10.06 -7.39 0.43
N ARG A 221 10.39 -7.58 1.72
CA ARG A 221 10.28 -8.87 2.41
C ARG A 221 8.83 -9.35 2.51
N LEU A 222 7.88 -8.46 2.81
CA LEU A 222 6.45 -8.77 2.82
C LEU A 222 5.98 -9.29 1.46
N VAL A 223 6.35 -8.64 0.36
CA VAL A 223 6.00 -9.09 -1.00
C VAL A 223 6.57 -10.47 -1.30
N ARG A 224 7.85 -10.70 -0.98
CA ARG A 224 8.49 -12.01 -1.20
C ARG A 224 7.84 -13.11 -0.38
N ARG A 225 7.58 -12.86 0.91
CA ARG A 225 6.89 -13.80 1.80
C ARG A 225 5.51 -14.18 1.26
N ARG A 226 4.69 -13.20 0.88
CA ARG A 226 3.36 -13.46 0.30
C ARG A 226 3.43 -14.21 -1.03
N ALA A 227 4.41 -13.92 -1.87
CA ALA A 227 4.64 -14.69 -3.09
C ALA A 227 4.98 -16.16 -2.79
N GLU A 228 5.85 -16.43 -1.82
CA GLU A 228 6.20 -17.79 -1.39
C GLU A 228 4.98 -18.55 -0.84
N GLU A 229 4.17 -17.91 -0.01
CA GLU A 229 2.90 -18.45 0.49
C GLU A 229 1.97 -18.84 -0.66
N LEU A 230 1.84 -17.99 -1.67
CA LEU A 230 1.02 -18.27 -2.86
C LEU A 230 1.60 -19.38 -3.73
N PHE A 231 2.92 -19.59 -3.75
CA PHE A 231 3.52 -20.69 -4.50
C PHE A 231 3.61 -22.00 -3.72
N ALA A 232 3.37 -21.96 -2.40
CA ALA A 232 3.34 -23.15 -1.57
C ALA A 232 2.26 -24.13 -2.06
N PRO A 233 2.52 -25.45 -1.98
CA PRO A 233 1.49 -26.43 -2.25
C PRO A 233 0.42 -26.37 -1.15
N GLY A 234 -0.76 -25.83 -1.51
CA GLY A 234 -2.00 -25.99 -0.77
C GLY A 234 -2.12 -25.26 0.56
N VAL A 235 -2.67 -24.04 0.52
CA VAL A 235 -3.81 -23.69 1.38
C VAL A 235 -4.87 -23.10 0.46
N GLN A 236 -5.75 -23.96 -0.05
CA GLN A 236 -7.01 -23.52 -0.65
C GLN A 236 -7.93 -23.13 0.51
N SER A 237 -8.24 -21.84 0.63
CA SER A 237 -9.43 -21.37 1.34
C SER A 237 -10.58 -21.23 0.37
#